data_AF-A0A2N5A8J8-F1
#
_entry.id   AF-A0A2N5A8J8-F1
#
_cell.length_a   1.000
_cell.length_b   1.000
_cell.length_c   1.000
_cell.angle_alpha   90.00
_cell.angle_beta   90.00
_cell.angle_gamma   90.00
#
_symmetry.space_group_name_H-M   'P 1'
#
loop_
_entity.id
_entity.type
_entity.pdbx_description
1 polymer ?
#
loop_
_entity_poly.entity_id
_entity_poly.type
_entity_poly.pdbx_seq_one_letter_code
_entity_poly.pdbx_strand_id
1 'polypeptide(L)'
;ITTLQDVDTLIYVHAANDTESRLPPGLLDIGSRKHLIVAISKTDLPDANLAAVRQLLDGMGFQAPVFALNGCDPQSVASLENYLSELSQKEEGPGEETHYR
;
A
#
# COMPACT_ATOMS: atom_id res chain seq x y z
N ILE A 1 -8.60 1.31 22.97
CA ILE A 1 -8.47 2.54 22.16
C ILE A 1 -7.24 2.33 21.30
N THR A 2 -7.41 2.01 20.02
CA THR A 2 -6.30 1.82 19.08
C THR A 2 -6.01 3.20 18.47
N THR A 3 -4.92 3.84 18.90
CA THR A 3 -4.46 5.09 18.28
C THR A 3 -3.79 4.75 16.95
N LEU A 4 -3.78 5.69 16.00
CA LEU A 4 -3.06 5.59 14.70
C LEU A 4 -1.53 5.33 14.86
N GLN A 5 -1.04 5.27 16.10
CA GLN A 5 0.32 4.90 16.49
C GLN A 5 0.55 3.38 16.47
N ASP A 6 -0.52 2.58 16.43
CA ASP A 6 -0.49 1.10 16.47
C ASP A 6 -0.84 0.51 15.09
N VAL A 7 -0.55 1.27 14.02
CA VAL A 7 -0.78 0.86 12.63
C VAL A 7 0.57 0.80 11.93
N ASP A 8 1.03 -0.42 11.68
CA ASP A 8 2.29 -0.70 11.01
C ASP A 8 2.19 -0.63 9.48
N THR A 9 1.00 -0.88 8.92
CA THR A 9 0.77 -0.85 7.46
C THR A 9 -0.28 0.17 7.06
N LEU A 10 0.05 1.03 6.09
CA LEU A 10 -0.84 1.99 5.47
C LEU A 10 -1.02 1.66 3.99
N ILE A 11 -2.28 1.57 3.54
CA ILE A 11 -2.60 1.36 2.12
C ILE A 11 -3.19 2.65 1.56
N TYR A 12 -2.47 3.31 0.65
CA TYR A 12 -2.97 4.45 -0.11
C TYR A 12 -3.67 3.95 -1.38
N VAL A 13 -4.97 4.24 -1.51
CA VAL A 13 -5.75 3.86 -2.69
C VAL A 13 -5.93 5.06 -3.61
N HIS A 14 -5.49 4.91 -4.86
CA HIS A 14 -5.67 5.91 -5.92
C HIS A 14 -6.49 5.32 -7.06
N ALA A 15 -7.28 6.11 -7.78
CA ALA A 15 -8.04 5.60 -8.92
C ALA A 15 -7.24 5.71 -10.22
N ALA A 16 -7.28 4.70 -11.08
CA ALA A 16 -6.53 4.68 -12.34
C ALA A 16 -6.98 5.76 -13.33
N ASN A 17 -8.19 6.30 -13.17
CA ASN A 17 -8.75 7.37 -14.00
C ASN A 17 -8.72 8.75 -13.33
N ASP A 18 -8.12 8.85 -12.14
CA ASP A 18 -7.88 10.12 -11.46
C ASP A 18 -6.45 10.56 -11.72
N THR A 19 -6.27 11.76 -12.24
CA THR A 19 -4.93 12.33 -12.51
C THR A 19 -4.59 13.47 -11.56
N GLU A 20 -5.50 13.78 -10.64
CA GLU A 20 -5.26 14.78 -9.60
C GLU A 20 -4.67 14.10 -8.36
N SER A 21 -3.51 14.58 -7.93
CA SER A 21 -2.98 14.20 -6.63
C SER A 21 -3.77 14.88 -5.51
N ARG A 22 -4.42 14.07 -4.68
CA ARG A 22 -4.99 14.48 -3.40
C ARG A 22 -4.26 13.80 -2.25
N LEU A 23 -2.92 13.83 -2.29
CA LEU A 23 -2.12 13.30 -1.20
C LEU A 23 -2.32 14.14 0.06
N PRO A 24 -2.79 13.56 1.18
CA PRO A 24 -2.86 14.28 2.44
C PRO A 24 -1.46 14.74 2.87
N PRO A 25 -1.27 16.00 3.27
CA PRO A 25 0.02 16.47 3.76
C PRO A 25 0.46 15.62 4.96
N GLY A 26 1.73 15.21 4.97
CA GLY A 26 2.29 14.34 6.01
C GLY A 26 2.07 12.84 5.82
N LEU A 27 1.40 12.39 4.74
CA LEU A 27 1.21 10.95 4.46
C LEU A 27 2.52 10.22 4.12
N LEU A 28 3.53 10.95 3.64
CA LEU A 28 4.87 10.38 3.39
C LEU A 28 5.81 10.59 4.58
N ASP A 29 5.46 11.48 5.50
CA ASP A 29 6.23 11.79 6.71
C ASP A 29 5.84 10.89 7.90
N ILE A 30 4.93 9.94 7.68
CA ILE A 30 4.53 8.97 8.70
C ILE A 30 5.76 8.09 8.93
N GLY A 31 6.40 8.28 10.09
CA GLY A 31 7.79 7.89 10.36
C GLY A 31 8.20 6.47 9.93
N SER A 32 9.52 6.28 9.85
CA SER A 32 10.29 5.18 9.22
C SER A 32 9.93 3.74 9.60
N ARG A 33 8.91 3.51 10.44
CA ARG A 33 8.43 2.20 10.87
C ARG A 33 7.16 1.73 10.16
N LYS A 34 6.56 2.54 9.27
CA LYS A 34 5.32 2.17 8.60
C LYS A 34 5.53 1.67 7.17
N HIS A 35 4.92 0.53 6.86
CA HIS A 35 4.82 -0.02 5.52
C HIS A 35 3.78 0.77 4.73
N LEU A 36 4.23 1.61 3.79
CA LEU A 36 3.35 2.32 2.88
C LEU A 36 3.18 1.51 1.58
N ILE A 37 1.96 1.10 1.30
CA ILE A 37 1.57 0.33 0.11
C ILE A 37 0.66 1.21 -0.73
N VAL A 38 0.83 1.18 -2.06
CA VAL A 38 -0.09 1.87 -2.97
C VAL A 38 -0.93 0.86 -3.73
N ALA A 39 -2.24 1.12 -3.79
CA ALA A 39 -3.20 0.37 -4.60
C ALA A 39 -3.86 1.30 -5.63
N ILE A 40 -3.63 1.05 -6.90
CA ILE A 40 -4.28 1.74 -8.02
C ILE A 40 -5.55 0.97 -8.36
N SER A 41 -6.70 1.47 -7.93
CA SER A 41 -8.03 0.90 -8.16
C SER A 41 -8.64 1.30 -9.51
N LYS A 42 -9.75 0.66 -9.90
CA LYS A 42 -10.53 0.99 -11.10
C LYS A 42 -9.76 0.85 -12.41
N THR A 43 -8.81 -0.08 -12.48
CA THR A 43 -8.05 -0.33 -13.71
C THR A 43 -8.88 -0.96 -14.82
N ASP A 44 -10.09 -1.41 -14.49
CA ASP A 44 -11.11 -1.93 -15.42
C ASP A 44 -11.82 -0.85 -16.23
N LEU A 45 -11.77 0.42 -15.80
CA LEU A 45 -12.47 1.47 -16.50
C LEU A 45 -11.79 1.81 -17.84
N PRO A 46 -12.56 2.16 -18.89
CA PRO A 46 -12.00 2.44 -20.22
C PRO A 46 -11.14 3.72 -20.26
N ASP A 47 -11.33 4.62 -19.30
CA ASP A 47 -10.55 5.85 -19.09
C ASP A 47 -9.37 5.65 -18.13
N ALA A 48 -9.11 4.42 -17.67
CA ALA A 48 -7.99 4.11 -16.80
C ALA A 48 -6.65 4.38 -17.50
N ASN A 49 -5.80 5.20 -16.86
CA ASN A 49 -4.46 5.51 -17.31
C ASN A 49 -3.43 5.13 -16.25
N LEU A 50 -3.14 3.82 -16.17
CA LEU A 50 -2.19 3.28 -15.21
C LEU A 50 -0.79 3.89 -15.36
N ALA A 51 -0.37 4.21 -16.58
CA ALA A 51 0.96 4.79 -16.83
C ALA A 51 1.07 6.20 -16.25
N ALA A 52 0.07 7.06 -16.50
CA ALA A 52 0.05 8.42 -15.96
C ALA A 52 -0.05 8.41 -14.43
N VAL A 53 -0.89 7.54 -13.86
CA VAL A 53 -1.03 7.42 -12.41
C VAL A 53 0.26 6.91 -11.77
N ARG A 54 0.96 5.94 -12.39
CA ARG A 54 2.28 5.50 -11.90
C ARG A 54 3.29 6.64 -11.89
N GLN A 55 3.38 7.41 -12.97
CA GLN A 55 4.26 8.58 -13.03
C GLN A 55 3.90 9.63 -11.98
N LEU A 56 2.61 9.86 -11.73
CA LEU A 56 2.13 10.75 -10.69
C LEU A 56 2.57 10.27 -9.30
N LEU A 57 2.40 8.98 -9.00
CA LEU A 57 2.80 8.36 -7.73
C LEU A 57 4.31 8.41 -7.51
N ASP A 58 5.10 8.11 -8.55
CA ASP A 58 6.56 8.20 -8.53
C ASP A 58 6.99 9.66 -8.27
N GLY A 59 6.35 10.63 -8.94
CA GLY A 59 6.62 12.06 -8.77
C GLY A 59 6.27 12.58 -7.37
N MET A 60 5.35 11.92 -6.66
CA MET A 60 5.04 12.22 -5.27
C MET A 60 6.01 11.61 -4.27
N GLY A 61 6.87 10.67 -4.70
CA GLY A 61 7.81 9.98 -3.83
C GLY A 61 7.26 8.71 -3.18
N PHE A 62 6.15 8.15 -3.69
CA PHE A 62 5.76 6.80 -3.32
C PHE A 62 6.80 5.80 -3.80
N GLN A 63 7.23 4.92 -2.92
CA GLN A 63 8.10 3.79 -3.28
C GLN A 63 7.27 2.52 -3.46
N ALA A 64 7.85 1.55 -4.18
CA ALA A 64 7.27 0.22 -4.27
C ALA A 64 7.06 -0.36 -2.85
N PRO A 65 5.96 -1.08 -2.61
CA PRO A 65 5.12 -1.76 -3.60
C PRO A 65 3.89 -0.97 -4.10
N VAL A 66 3.61 -1.08 -5.40
CA VAL A 66 2.43 -0.52 -6.08
C VAL A 66 1.65 -1.63 -6.78
N PHE A 67 0.40 -1.83 -6.39
CA PHE A 67 -0.51 -2.83 -6.94
C PHE A 67 -1.55 -2.20 -7.84
N ALA A 68 -1.91 -2.86 -8.95
CA ALA A 68 -2.96 -2.43 -9.85
C ALA A 68 -4.17 -3.37 -9.65
N LEU A 69 -5.31 -2.80 -9.25
CA LEU A 69 -6.50 -3.53 -8.84
C LEU A 69 -7.65 -3.28 -9.83
N ASN A 70 -8.16 -4.39 -10.36
CA ASN A 70 -9.31 -4.47 -11.23
C ASN A 70 -10.49 -5.03 -10.41
N GLY A 71 -11.56 -4.25 -10.25
CA GLY A 71 -12.71 -4.65 -9.43
C GLY A 71 -13.49 -5.85 -9.99
N CYS A 72 -13.28 -6.19 -11.26
CA CYS A 72 -13.89 -7.32 -11.96
C CYS A 72 -12.97 -8.55 -12.06
N ASP A 73 -11.69 -8.44 -11.68
CA ASP A 73 -10.73 -9.54 -11.74
C ASP A 73 -10.18 -9.88 -10.33
N PRO A 74 -10.66 -10.98 -9.72
CA PRO A 74 -10.18 -11.44 -8.41
C PRO A 74 -8.68 -11.73 -8.37
N GLN A 75 -8.04 -12.08 -9.50
CA GLN A 75 -6.61 -12.36 -9.55
C GLN A 75 -5.76 -11.10 -9.35
N SER A 76 -6.29 -9.93 -9.76
CA SER A 76 -5.63 -8.65 -9.54
C SER A 76 -5.49 -8.32 -8.04
N VAL A 77 -6.49 -8.72 -7.23
CA VAL A 77 -6.52 -8.52 -5.78
C VAL A 77 -5.66 -9.55 -5.06
N ALA A 78 -5.60 -10.79 -5.56
CA ALA A 78 -4.81 -11.87 -4.97
C ALA A 78 -3.32 -11.51 -4.75
N SER A 79 -2.73 -10.69 -5.63
CA SER A 79 -1.34 -10.23 -5.48
C SER A 79 -1.15 -9.33 -4.26
N LEU A 80 -2.12 -8.45 -3.97
CA LEU A 80 -2.12 -7.60 -2.78
C LEU A 80 -2.38 -8.44 -1.53
N GLU A 81 -3.32 -9.40 -1.59
CA GLU A 81 -3.61 -10.31 -0.47
C GLU A 81 -2.39 -11.16 -0.08
N ASN A 82 -1.70 -11.71 -1.07
CA ASN A 82 -0.48 -12.49 -0.83
C ASN A 82 0.60 -11.63 -0.17
N TYR A 83 0.81 -10.41 -0.67
CA TYR A 83 1.81 -9.50 -0.11
C TYR A 83 1.47 -9.10 1.34
N LEU A 84 0.21 -8.78 1.63
CA LEU A 84 -0.24 -8.47 2.99
C LEU A 84 -0.09 -9.68 3.93
N SER A 85 -0.36 -10.88 3.42
CA SER A 85 -0.19 -12.14 4.18
C SER A 85 1.28 -12.39 4.50
N GLU A 86 2.19 -12.16 3.56
CA GLU A 86 3.64 -12.24 3.76
C GLU A 86 4.16 -11.19 4.74
N LEU A 87 3.63 -9.96 4.68
CA LEU A 87 3.96 -8.90 5.62
C LEU A 87 3.57 -9.27 7.05
N SER A 88 2.35 -9.75 7.28
CA SER A 88 1.90 -10.21 8.61
C SER A 88 2.83 -11.29 9.17
N GLN A 89 3.17 -12.30 8.37
CA GLN A 89 4.06 -13.39 8.82
C GLN A 89 5.48 -12.92 9.16
N LYS A 90 5.95 -11.84 8.52
CA LYS A 90 7.27 -11.27 8.76
C LYS A 90 7.31 -10.43 10.04
N GLU A 91 6.19 -9.81 10.40
CA GLU A 91 6.03 -9.11 11.68
C GLU A 91 5.90 -10.10 12.86
N GLU A 92 5.56 -11.37 12.58
CA GLU A 92 5.31 -12.43 13.58
C GLU A 92 6.50 -13.39 13.87
N GLY A 93 7.76 -13.07 13.50
CA GLY A 93 8.90 -13.98 13.69
C GLY A 93 10.11 -13.43 14.48
N PRO A 94 10.90 -14.30 15.16
CA PRO A 94 10.51 -15.26 16.19
C PRO A 94 10.34 -14.56 17.55
N GLY A 95 9.45 -15.08 18.40
CA GLY A 95 9.35 -14.66 19.79
C GLY A 95 10.72 -14.63 20.47
N GLU A 96 10.99 -13.56 21.21
CA GLU A 96 12.21 -13.39 22.00
C GLU A 96 12.48 -14.69 22.80
N GLU A 97 13.54 -15.41 22.44
CA GLU A 97 14.13 -16.40 23.33
C GLU A 97 14.70 -15.62 24.51
N THR A 98 13.86 -15.45 25.53
CA THR A 98 14.26 -14.91 26.83
C THR A 98 15.21 -15.89 27.49
N HIS A 99 16.49 -15.81 27.10
CA HIS A 99 17.58 -16.39 27.86
C HIS A 99 17.72 -15.61 29.17
N TYR A 100 16.93 -15.98 30.17
CA TYR A 100 17.22 -15.67 31.56
C TYR A 100 18.37 -16.58 32.00
N ARG A 101 19.54 -15.98 32.23
CA ARG A 101 20.61 -16.54 33.07
C ARG A 101 20.53 -15.96 34.46
#